data_AF-A0A8J7PCN7-F1
#
_entry.id   AF-A0A8J7PCN7-F1
#
_cell.length_a   1.000
_cell.length_b   1.000
_cell.length_c   1.000
_cell.angle_alpha   90.00
_cell.angle_beta   90.00
_cell.angle_gamma   90.00
#
_symmetry.space_group_name_H-M   'P 1'
#
loop_
_entity.id
_entity.type
_entity.pdbx_description
1 polymer ?
#
loop_
_entity_poly.entity_id
_entity_poly.type
_entity_poly.pdbx_seq_one_letter_code
_entity_poly.pdbx_strand_id
1 'polypeptide(L)'
;MLDADVRSIVLGVIQSKPSLQNLPGDQDFFEAGMSSLTVIDMQLQIEEKLGVSVPSSHLMANPMIDGWVVAYIEAKSAVKVAAVG
;
A
#
# COMPACT_ATOMS: atom_id res chain seq x y z
N MET A 1 11.48 -3.68 -12.13
CA MET A 1 10.22 -3.31 -12.83
C MET A 1 9.05 -3.48 -11.88
N LEU A 2 8.89 -4.65 -11.25
CA LEU A 2 7.89 -4.93 -10.21
C LEU A 2 7.77 -3.84 -9.14
N ASP A 3 8.90 -3.33 -8.64
CA ASP A 3 8.92 -2.33 -7.56
C ASP A 3 8.37 -0.97 -7.99
N ALA A 4 8.64 -0.58 -9.23
CA ALA A 4 8.14 0.67 -9.81
C ALA A 4 6.61 0.59 -10.05
N ASP A 5 6.12 -0.57 -10.47
CA ASP A 5 4.69 -0.81 -10.68
C ASP A 5 3.91 -0.79 -9.35
N VAL A 6 4.44 -1.45 -8.30
CA VAL A 6 3.85 -1.42 -6.95
C VAL A 6 3.79 0.01 -6.43
N ARG A 7 4.90 0.75 -6.49
CA ARG A 7 4.93 2.15 -6.02
C ARG A 7 3.93 3.02 -6.77
N SER A 8 3.83 2.88 -8.09
CA SER A 8 2.89 3.65 -8.90
C SER A 8 1.42 3.36 -8.52
N ILE A 9 1.08 2.11 -8.23
CA ILE A 9 -0.28 1.72 -7.85
C ILE A 9 -0.63 2.26 -6.45
N VAL A 10 0.27 2.07 -5.48
CA VAL A 10 0.08 2.57 -4.11
C VAL A 10 -0.10 4.09 -4.13
N LEU A 11 0.81 4.82 -4.78
CA LEU A 11 0.71 6.28 -4.92
C LEU A 11 -0.57 6.70 -5.64
N GLY A 12 -0.95 6.02 -6.73
CA GLY A 12 -2.16 6.34 -7.47
C GLY A 12 -3.43 6.23 -6.64
N VAL A 13 -3.54 5.19 -5.80
CA VAL A 13 -4.70 5.03 -4.88
C VAL A 13 -4.68 6.08 -3.78
N ILE A 14 -3.52 6.34 -3.18
CA ILE A 14 -3.39 7.30 -2.07
C ILE A 14 -3.66 8.73 -2.56
N GLN A 15 -3.04 9.13 -3.67
CA GLN A 15 -3.20 10.47 -4.27
C GLN A 15 -4.56 10.67 -4.95
N SER A 16 -5.35 9.62 -5.16
CA SER A 16 -6.76 9.77 -5.58
C SER A 16 -7.60 10.51 -4.54
N LYS A 17 -7.16 10.52 -3.27
CA LYS A 17 -7.80 11.22 -2.17
C LYS A 17 -7.25 12.65 -2.09
N PRO A 18 -8.09 13.70 -2.23
CA PRO A 18 -7.64 15.09 -2.22
C PRO A 18 -6.77 15.47 -1.02
N SER A 19 -7.11 14.93 0.15
CA SER A 19 -6.40 15.18 1.41
C SER A 19 -4.99 14.57 1.48
N LEU A 20 -4.62 13.68 0.54
CA LEU A 20 -3.35 12.93 0.55
C LEU A 20 -2.46 13.19 -0.68
N GLN A 21 -2.85 14.11 -1.58
CA GLN A 21 -2.13 14.34 -2.84
C GLN A 21 -0.66 14.73 -2.66
N ASN A 22 -0.33 15.40 -1.54
CA ASN A 22 1.03 15.87 -1.23
C ASN A 22 1.58 15.25 0.06
N LEU A 23 1.06 14.07 0.45
CA LEU A 23 1.53 13.40 1.65
C LEU A 23 2.98 12.90 1.45
N PRO A 24 3.92 13.21 2.36
CA PRO A 24 5.26 12.63 2.34
C PRO A 24 5.23 11.09 2.44
N GLY A 25 6.27 10.45 1.92
CA GLY A 25 6.37 8.98 1.88
C GLY A 25 6.44 8.33 3.26
N ASP A 26 6.98 9.07 4.21
CA ASP A 26 7.25 8.75 5.61
C ASP A 26 6.23 9.37 6.58
N GLN A 27 5.11 9.88 6.07
CA GLN A 27 4.04 10.44 6.90
C GLN A 27 2.98 9.38 7.19
N ASP A 28 2.60 9.26 8.46
CA ASP A 28 1.55 8.38 8.95
C ASP A 28 0.15 8.85 8.49
N PHE A 29 -0.66 7.93 7.95
CA PHE A 29 -2.00 8.23 7.45
C PHE A 29 -2.95 8.72 8.54
N PHE A 30 -2.87 8.18 9.75
CA PHE A 30 -3.73 8.59 10.86
C PHE A 30 -3.35 9.97 11.38
N GLU A 31 -2.05 10.29 11.41
CA GLU A 31 -1.58 11.66 11.70
C GLU A 31 -2.02 12.66 10.62
N ALA A 32 -2.14 12.21 9.37
CA ALA A 32 -2.71 12.98 8.27
C ALA A 32 -4.25 13.14 8.35
N GLY A 33 -4.89 12.60 9.38
CA GLY A 33 -6.34 12.69 9.61
C GLY A 33 -7.16 11.62 8.90
N MET A 34 -6.54 10.54 8.39
CA MET A 34 -7.27 9.44 7.78
C MET A 34 -7.94 8.55 8.83
N SER A 35 -9.17 8.15 8.55
CA SER A 35 -9.89 7.18 9.38
C SER A 35 -9.46 5.75 9.05
N SER A 36 -9.63 4.82 9.98
CA SER A 36 -9.37 3.39 9.72
C SER A 36 -10.18 2.87 8.54
N LEU A 37 -11.44 3.31 8.37
CA LEU A 37 -12.26 2.92 7.22
C LEU A 37 -11.62 3.38 5.90
N THR A 38 -11.10 4.60 5.86
CA THR A 38 -10.38 5.13 4.69
C THR A 38 -9.11 4.34 4.40
N VAL A 39 -8.37 3.95 5.44
CA VAL A 39 -7.15 3.14 5.30
C VAL A 39 -7.48 1.74 4.77
N ILE A 40 -8.51 1.08 5.32
CA ILE A 40 -8.95 -0.24 4.83
C ILE A 40 -9.47 -0.15 3.39
N ASP A 41 -10.21 0.90 3.02
CA ASP A 41 -10.63 1.15 1.63
C ASP A 41 -9.41 1.28 0.68
N MET A 42 -8.38 2.04 1.08
CA MET A 42 -7.14 2.13 0.31
C MET A 42 -6.46 0.78 0.15
N GLN A 43 -6.36 0.01 1.24
CA GLN A 43 -5.78 -1.33 1.21
C GLN A 43 -6.51 -2.20 0.18
N LEU A 44 -7.84 -2.30 0.27
CA LEU A 44 -8.64 -3.15 -0.64
C LEU A 44 -8.43 -2.77 -2.11
N GLN A 45 -8.45 -1.47 -2.44
CA GLN A 45 -8.23 -1.00 -3.81
C GLN A 45 -6.82 -1.31 -4.34
N ILE A 46 -5.80 -1.24 -3.48
CA ILE A 46 -4.43 -1.58 -3.85
C ILE A 46 -4.32 -3.10 -4.07
N GLU A 47 -4.89 -3.90 -3.18
CA GLU A 47 -4.88 -5.36 -3.26
C GLU A 47 -5.61 -5.86 -4.52
N GLU A 48 -6.74 -5.28 -4.89
CA GLU A 48 -7.45 -5.59 -6.14
C GLU A 48 -6.59 -5.32 -7.39
N LYS A 49 -5.85 -4.20 -7.40
CA LYS A 49 -4.97 -3.82 -8.53
C LYS A 49 -3.70 -4.68 -8.59
N LEU A 50 -3.17 -5.07 -7.43
CA LEU A 50 -1.95 -5.86 -7.34
C LEU A 50 -2.21 -7.37 -7.39
N GLY A 51 -3.42 -7.85 -7.09
CA GLY A 51 -3.71 -9.28 -6.99
C GLY A 51 -2.93 -9.99 -5.88
N VAL A 52 -2.52 -9.27 -4.84
CA VAL A 52 -1.92 -9.81 -3.61
C VAL A 52 -2.61 -9.18 -2.41
N SER A 53 -2.61 -9.88 -1.28
CA SER A 53 -3.15 -9.35 -0.03
C SER A 53 -2.08 -9.31 1.04
N VAL A 54 -2.08 -8.26 1.86
CA VAL A 54 -1.17 -8.10 3.00
C VAL A 54 -2.02 -8.00 4.26
N PRO A 55 -1.66 -8.69 5.36
CA PRO A 55 -2.43 -8.57 6.60
C PRO A 55 -2.57 -7.12 7.05
N SER A 56 -3.79 -6.67 7.34
CA SER A 56 -4.04 -5.29 7.77
C SER A 56 -3.22 -4.92 9.02
N SER A 57 -2.98 -5.87 9.92
CA SER A 57 -2.12 -5.65 11.09
C SER A 57 -0.68 -5.28 10.73
N HIS A 58 -0.16 -5.81 9.62
CA HIS A 58 1.17 -5.50 9.11
C HIS A 58 1.20 -4.10 8.48
N LEU A 59 0.18 -3.76 7.68
CA LEU A 59 0.03 -2.43 7.09
C LEU A 59 -0.22 -1.33 8.14
N MET A 60 -0.93 -1.66 9.23
CA MET A 60 -1.21 -0.75 10.33
C MET A 60 -0.02 -0.55 11.26
N ALA A 61 0.96 -1.46 11.28
CA ALA A 61 2.20 -1.27 12.02
C ALA A 61 3.12 -0.22 11.36
N ASN A 62 2.93 0.02 10.06
CA ASN A 62 3.67 1.02 9.30
C ASN A 62 2.74 1.71 8.27
N PRO A 63 1.78 2.55 8.71
CA PRO A 63 0.74 3.11 7.87
C PRO A 63 1.25 4.36 7.13
N MET A 64 2.35 4.18 6.43
CA MET A 64 3.04 5.18 5.63
C MET A 64 3.15 4.67 4.19
N ILE A 65 3.24 5.58 3.21
CA ILE A 65 3.32 5.21 1.80
C ILE A 65 4.52 4.28 1.55
N ASP A 66 5.70 4.65 2.04
CA ASP A 66 6.91 3.87 1.82
C ASP A 66 6.83 2.51 2.54
N GLY A 67 6.20 2.46 3.72
CA GLY A 67 5.92 1.22 4.44
C GLY A 67 5.03 0.26 3.67
N TRP A 68 3.94 0.78 3.09
CA TRP A 68 3.01 0.00 2.27
C TRP A 68 3.66 -0.49 0.99
N VAL A 69 4.45 0.36 0.32
CA VAL A 69 5.19 -0.03 -0.89
C VAL A 69 6.12 -1.22 -0.59
N VAL A 70 6.88 -1.17 0.50
CA VAL A 70 7.76 -2.29 0.90
C VAL A 70 6.94 -3.56 1.16
N ALA A 71 5.89 -3.48 1.96
CA ALA A 71 5.05 -4.63 2.29
C ALA A 71 4.44 -5.31 1.03
N TYR A 72 3.98 -4.51 0.07
CA TYR A 72 3.42 -5.05 -1.17
C TYR A 72 4.47 -5.61 -2.13
N ILE A 73 5.69 -5.06 -2.16
CA ILE A 73 6.82 -5.65 -2.90
C ILE A 73 7.17 -7.03 -2.33
N GLU A 74 7.26 -7.14 -1.00
CA GLU A 74 7.53 -8.41 -0.33
C GLU A 74 6.45 -9.46 -0.62
N ALA A 75 5.17 -9.07 -0.54
CA ALA A 75 4.06 -9.96 -0.85
C ALA A 75 4.06 -10.43 -2.31
N LYS A 76 4.26 -9.52 -3.27
CA LYS A 76 4.40 -9.87 -4.70
C LYS A 76 5.57 -10.80 -4.97
N SER A 77 6.69 -10.59 -4.27
CA SER A 77 7.89 -11.41 -4.41
C SER A 77 7.68 -12.82 -3.86
N ALA A 78 7.03 -12.95 -2.70
CA ALA A 78 6.69 -14.24 -2.09
C ALA A 78 5.76 -15.08 -2.99
N VAL A 79 4.74 -14.46 -3.58
CA VAL A 79 3.82 -15.15 -4.53
C VAL A 79 4.56 -15.62 -5.78
N LYS A 80 5.49 -14.82 -6.32
CA LYS A 80 6.30 -15.21 -7.49
C LYS A 80 7.19 -16.43 -7.20
N VAL A 81 7.78 -16.51 -6.00
CA VAL A 81 8.62 -17.66 -5.61
C VAL A 81 7.77 -18.94 -5.51
N ALA A 82 6.57 -18.85 -4.94
CA ALA A 82 5.67 -19.99 -4.83
C ALA A 82 5.11 -20.50 -6.18
N ALA A 83 4.99 -19.62 -7.19
CA ALA A 83 4.46 -19.98 -8.51
C ALA A 83 5.49 -20.58 -9.48
N VAL A 84 6.78 -20.56 -9.14
CA VAL A 84 7.90 -21.08 -9.96
C VAL A 84 8.47 -22.38 -9.38
N GLY A 85 7.96 -22.84 -8.24
CA GLY A 85 8.34 -24.08 -7.56
C GLY A 85 7.46 -25.28 -7.90
#